data_AF-A0A954K7E7-F1
#
_entry.id   AF-A0A954K7E7-F1
#
_cell.length_a   1.000
_cell.length_b   1.000
_cell.length_c   1.000
_cell.angle_alpha   90.00
_cell.angle_beta   90.00
_cell.angle_gamma   90.00
#
_symmetry.space_group_name_H-M   'P 1'
#
loop_
_entity.id
_entity.type
_entity.pdbx_description
1 polymer ?
#
loop_
_entity_poly.entity_id
_entity_poly.type
_entity_poly.pdbx_seq_one_letter_code
_entity_poly.pdbx_strand_id
1 'polypeptide(L)'
;VFSCLIFFGSILNASLISLSERQQEIATLRVLGYTPAEVGSIFLRESFSVNLPGILLGLPAGYWASKGINIAYDTELFRMPFTIDAMSWVYTVLLGIIFTLISHWPVQKAIRNMDWLTALNVKE
;
A
#
# COMPACT_ATOMS: atom_id res chain seq x y z
N VAL A 1 12.30 -2.86 11.79
CA VAL A 1 11.12 -3.04 12.66
C VAL A 1 10.22 -1.80 12.67
N PHE A 2 10.73 -0.61 13.02
CA PHE A 2 9.93 0.63 13.04
C PHE A 2 9.27 0.97 11.69
N SER A 3 10.02 0.91 10.59
CA SER A 3 9.47 1.15 9.24
C SER A 3 8.36 0.16 8.88
N CYS A 4 8.47 -1.11 9.30
CA CYS A 4 7.43 -2.11 9.05
C CYS A 4 6.13 -1.78 9.79
N LEU A 5 6.23 -1.30 11.04
CA LEU A 5 5.07 -0.91 11.84
C LEU A 5 4.36 0.31 11.25
N ILE A 6 5.11 1.35 10.87
CA ILE A 6 4.54 2.53 10.22
C ILE A 6 3.88 2.17 8.90
N PHE A 7 4.56 1.36 8.09
CA PHE A 7 4.05 0.94 6.80
C PHE A 7 2.75 0.13 6.94
N PHE A 8 2.72 -0.83 7.88
CA PHE A 8 1.51 -1.60 8.20
C PHE A 8 0.37 -0.71 8.70
N GLY A 9 0.65 0.20 9.64
CA GLY A 9 -0.35 1.13 10.17
C GLY A 9 -0.91 2.09 9.12
N SER A 10 -0.05 2.62 8.24
CA SER A 10 -0.46 3.50 7.14
C SER A 10 -1.37 2.77 6.16
N ILE A 11 -1.05 1.53 5.79
CA ILE A 11 -1.89 0.70 4.92
C ILE A 11 -3.24 0.41 5.57
N LEU A 12 -3.28 0.06 6.85
CA LEU A 12 -4.54 -0.20 7.56
C LEU A 12 -5.41 1.05 7.56
N ASN A 13 -4.84 2.21 7.88
CA ASN A 13 -5.58 3.48 7.86
C ASN A 13 -6.11 3.82 6.47
N ALA A 14 -5.28 3.70 5.43
CA ALA A 14 -5.70 3.92 4.06
C ALA A 14 -6.84 2.96 3.66
N SER A 15 -6.70 1.67 4.00
CA SER A 15 -7.72 0.66 3.73
C SER A 15 -9.04 0.97 4.43
N LEU A 16 -8.99 1.41 5.70
CA LEU A 16 -10.18 1.79 6.48
C LEU A 16 -10.88 3.01 5.88
N ILE A 17 -10.12 4.04 5.46
CA ILE A 17 -10.66 5.23 4.81
C ILE A 17 -11.33 4.84 3.48
N SER A 18 -10.63 4.10 2.61
CA SER A 18 -11.18 3.66 1.33
C SER A 18 -12.44 2.81 1.50
N LEU A 19 -12.51 2.01 2.56
CA LEU A 19 -13.70 1.23 2.89
C LEU A 19 -14.86 2.13 3.32
N SER A 20 -14.60 3.14 4.17
CA SER A 20 -15.58 4.10 4.64
C SER A 20 -16.15 4.96 3.51
N GLU A 21 -15.31 5.39 2.57
CA GLU A 21 -15.72 6.22 1.44
C GLU A 21 -16.59 5.45 0.43
N ARG A 22 -16.39 4.13 0.32
CA ARG A 22 -17.01 3.31 -0.73
C ARG A 22 -18.06 2.32 -0.23
N GLN A 23 -18.55 2.48 0.99
CA GLN A 23 -19.64 1.65 1.51
C GLN A 23 -20.88 1.68 0.59
N GLN A 24 -21.19 2.85 0.01
CA GLN A 24 -22.33 3.00 -0.91
C GLN A 24 -22.09 2.29 -2.24
N GLU A 25 -20.89 2.39 -2.84
CA GLU A 25 -20.56 1.66 -4.07
C GLU A 25 -20.64 0.14 -3.88
N ILE A 26 -20.11 -0.36 -2.75
CA ILE A 26 -20.16 -1.80 -2.41
C ILE A 26 -21.62 -2.27 -2.23
N ALA A 27 -22.47 -1.45 -1.62
CA ALA A 27 -23.89 -1.75 -1.48
C ALA A 27 -24.60 -1.84 -2.84
N THR A 28 -24.33 -0.88 -3.76
CA THR A 28 -24.89 -0.92 -5.12
C THR A 28 -24.42 -2.15 -5.91
N LEU A 29 -23.13 -2.49 -5.82
CA LEU A 29 -22.58 -3.68 -6.47
C LEU A 29 -23.19 -4.98 -5.93
N ARG A 30 -23.44 -5.08 -4.62
CA ARG A 30 -24.15 -6.23 -4.04
C ARG A 30 -25.59 -6.34 -4.50
N VAL A 31 -26.31 -5.21 -4.64
CA VAL A 31 -27.69 -5.21 -5.18
C VAL A 31 -27.72 -5.67 -6.63
N LEU A 32 -26.67 -5.36 -7.41
CA LEU A 32 -26.48 -5.87 -8.77
C LEU A 32 -26.08 -7.36 -8.83
N GLY A 33 -25.91 -8.02 -7.69
CA GLY A 33 -25.61 -9.45 -7.60
C GLY A 33 -24.13 -9.81 -7.62
N TYR A 34 -23.21 -8.83 -7.53
CA TYR A 34 -21.77 -9.11 -7.51
C TYR A 34 -21.32 -9.79 -6.22
N THR A 35 -20.41 -10.74 -6.35
CA THR A 35 -19.82 -11.45 -5.22
C THR A 35 -18.72 -10.63 -4.54
N PRO A 36 -18.46 -10.83 -3.23
CA PRO A 36 -17.39 -10.13 -2.51
C PRO A 36 -16.00 -10.35 -3.13
N ALA A 37 -15.78 -11.48 -3.81
CA ALA A 37 -14.53 -11.79 -4.49
C ALA A 37 -14.33 -10.96 -5.77
N GLU A 38 -15.39 -10.76 -6.56
CA GLU A 38 -15.34 -9.91 -7.76
C GLU A 38 -15.07 -8.46 -7.41
N VAL A 39 -15.79 -7.96 -6.39
CA VAL A 39 -15.59 -6.61 -5.84
C VAL A 39 -14.14 -6.45 -5.35
N GLY A 40 -13.62 -7.42 -4.58
CA GLY A 40 -12.22 -7.41 -4.13
C GLY A 40 -11.20 -7.36 -5.28
N SER A 41 -11.46 -8.04 -6.40
CA SER A 41 -10.56 -8.02 -7.56
C SER A 41 -10.48 -6.64 -8.25
N ILE A 42 -11.60 -5.90 -8.25
CA ILE A 42 -11.65 -4.53 -8.78
C ILE A 42 -10.76 -3.63 -7.92
N PHE A 43 -10.89 -3.73 -6.60
CA PHE A 43 -10.06 -2.99 -5.65
C PHE A 43 -8.58 -3.34 -5.74
N LEU A 44 -8.24 -4.60 -6.00
CA LEU A 44 -6.85 -5.01 -6.22
C LEU A 44 -6.25 -4.28 -7.43
N ARG A 45 -6.98 -4.21 -8.55
CA ARG A 45 -6.51 -3.53 -9.77
C ARG A 45 -6.30 -2.04 -9.55
N GLU A 46 -7.21 -1.40 -8.82
CA GLU A 46 -7.09 0.01 -8.51
C GLU A 46 -5.93 0.29 -7.56
N SER A 47 -5.79 -0.52 -6.51
CA SER A 47 -4.64 -0.46 -5.60
C SER A 47 -3.32 -0.66 -6.35
N PHE A 48 -3.29 -1.55 -7.34
CA PHE A 48 -2.12 -1.76 -8.18
C PHE A 48 -1.82 -0.54 -9.06
N SER A 49 -2.86 0.13 -9.57
CA SER A 49 -2.74 1.34 -10.40
C SER A 49 -2.16 2.52 -9.63
N VAL A 50 -2.41 2.61 -8.32
CA VAL A 50 -1.82 3.64 -7.45
C VAL A 50 -0.43 3.23 -6.93
N ASN A 51 -0.23 1.96 -6.58
CA ASN A 51 1.04 1.50 -6.01
C ASN A 51 2.17 1.40 -7.04
N LEU A 52 1.89 1.02 -8.29
CA LEU A 52 2.88 0.96 -9.38
C LEU A 52 3.67 2.28 -9.54
N PRO A 53 3.01 3.43 -9.77
CA PRO A 53 3.72 4.70 -9.87
C PRO A 53 4.38 5.09 -8.54
N GLY A 54 3.80 4.72 -7.40
CA GLY A 54 4.41 4.91 -6.08
C GLY A 54 5.77 4.19 -5.94
N ILE A 55 5.86 2.93 -6.36
CA ILE A 55 7.12 2.16 -6.37
C ILE A 55 8.10 2.78 -7.37
N LEU A 56 7.62 3.11 -8.57
CA LEU A 56 8.45 3.63 -9.65
C LEU A 56 9.06 5.00 -9.32
N LEU A 57 8.34 5.86 -8.60
CA LEU A 57 8.84 7.14 -8.11
C LEU A 57 9.59 7.02 -6.77
N GLY A 58 9.22 6.06 -5.93
CA GLY A 58 9.86 5.82 -4.63
C GLY A 58 11.30 5.31 -4.74
N LEU A 59 11.59 4.48 -5.75
CA LEU A 59 12.94 3.96 -6.02
C LEU A 59 13.99 5.07 -6.27
N PRO A 60 13.80 5.98 -7.25
CA PRO A 60 14.74 7.08 -7.46
C PRO A 60 14.75 8.02 -6.25
N ALA A 61 13.60 8.32 -5.64
CA ALA A 61 13.56 9.17 -4.45
C ALA A 61 14.40 8.61 -3.29
N GLY A 62 14.30 7.30 -3.02
CA GLY A 62 15.08 6.61 -2.00
C GLY A 62 16.57 6.57 -2.31
N TYR A 63 16.95 6.39 -3.58
CA TYR A 63 18.34 6.48 -4.03
C TYR A 63 18.92 7.88 -3.78
N TRP A 64 18.20 8.92 -4.19
CA TRP A 64 18.63 10.32 -4.01
C TRP A 64 18.72 10.70 -2.54
N ALA A 65 17.76 10.29 -1.71
CA ALA A 65 17.81 10.50 -0.28
C ALA A 65 19.03 9.82 0.35
N SER A 66 19.30 8.56 -0.02
CA SER A 66 20.44 7.80 0.51
C SER A 66 21.79 8.41 0.09
N LYS A 67 21.88 8.90 -1.16
CA LYS A 67 23.05 9.64 -1.65
C LYS A 67 23.21 10.97 -0.92
N GLY A 68 22.12 11.70 -0.68
CA GLY A 68 22.13 12.96 0.08
C GLY A 68 22.62 12.78 1.51
N ILE A 69 22.19 11.69 2.18
CA ILE A 69 22.71 11.30 3.49
C ILE A 69 24.20 10.99 3.40
N ASN A 70 24.65 10.20 2.42
CA ASN A 70 26.08 9.87 2.30
C ASN A 70 26.96 11.12 2.12
N ILE A 71 26.53 12.08 1.30
CA ILE A 71 27.22 13.37 1.14
C ILE A 71 27.24 14.17 2.45
N ALA A 72 26.13 14.19 3.19
CA ALA A 72 26.05 14.91 4.46
C ALA A 72 26.92 14.31 5.57
N TYR A 73 27.22 13.00 5.50
CA TYR A 73 28.03 12.28 6.47
C TYR A 73 29.50 12.08 6.03
N ASP A 74 29.89 12.59 4.85
CA ASP A 74 31.26 12.50 4.32
C ASP A 74 32.19 13.37 5.19
N THR A 75 32.65 12.79 6.30
CA THR A 75 33.51 13.43 7.29
C THR A 75 34.95 12.98 7.02
N GLU A 76 35.92 13.89 7.15
CA GLU A 76 37.34 13.71 6.74
C GLU A 76 38.05 12.45 7.27
N LEU A 77 37.49 11.75 8.28
CA LEU A 77 38.04 10.53 8.86
C LEU A 77 37.36 9.21 8.44
N PHE A 78 36.18 9.24 7.78
CA PHE A 78 35.45 8.01 7.43
C PHE A 78 34.67 8.16 6.12
N ARG A 79 35.21 7.63 5.02
CA ARG A 79 34.48 7.47 3.75
C ARG A 79 33.76 6.14 3.74
N MET A 80 32.44 6.17 3.93
CA MET A 80 31.62 4.97 3.76
C MET A 80 31.34 4.79 2.26
N PRO A 81 31.85 3.72 1.61
CA PRO A 81 31.64 3.52 0.18
C PRO A 81 30.15 3.31 -0.10
N PHE A 82 29.52 4.27 -0.76
CA PHE A 82 28.14 4.18 -1.20
C PHE A 82 28.05 3.34 -2.47
N THR A 83 28.09 2.01 -2.31
CA THR A 83 27.87 1.06 -3.40
C THR A 83 26.53 0.38 -3.20
N ILE A 84 25.53 0.77 -4.01
CA ILE A 84 24.26 0.05 -4.07
C ILE A 84 24.44 -1.08 -5.08
N ASP A 85 24.36 -2.32 -4.59
CA ASP A 85 24.40 -3.51 -5.44
C ASP A 85 23.14 -3.59 -6.31
N ALA A 86 23.27 -4.13 -7.53
CA ALA A 86 22.14 -4.30 -8.44
C ALA A 86 21.03 -5.16 -7.83
N MET A 87 21.38 -6.12 -6.96
CA MET A 87 20.41 -6.95 -6.25
C MET A 87 19.57 -6.16 -5.24
N SER A 88 20.08 -5.06 -4.67
CA SER A 88 19.31 -4.22 -3.75
C SER A 88 18.09 -3.61 -4.44
N TRP A 89 18.22 -3.19 -5.70
CA TRP A 89 17.09 -2.69 -6.49
C TRP A 89 16.03 -3.77 -6.70
N VAL A 90 16.46 -4.99 -7.01
CA VAL A 90 15.57 -6.14 -7.17
C VAL A 90 14.84 -6.42 -5.88
N TYR A 91 15.54 -6.49 -4.74
CA TYR A 91 14.91 -6.70 -3.44
C TYR A 91 13.90 -5.61 -3.08
N THR A 92 14.19 -4.33 -3.37
CA THR A 92 13.24 -3.24 -3.09
C THR A 92 11.96 -3.36 -3.93
N VAL A 93 12.08 -3.66 -5.23
CA VAL A 93 10.91 -3.88 -6.09
C VAL A 93 10.10 -5.09 -5.62
N LEU A 94 10.78 -6.20 -5.34
CA LEU A 94 10.15 -7.47 -4.95
C LEU A 94 9.44 -7.32 -3.60
N LEU A 95 10.07 -6.65 -2.63
CA LEU A 95 9.43 -6.31 -1.36
C LEU A 95 8.24 -5.38 -1.55
N GLY A 96 8.34 -4.35 -2.39
CA GLY A 96 7.21 -3.47 -2.70
C GLY A 96 5.99 -4.24 -3.22
N ILE A 97 6.21 -5.14 -4.18
CA ILE A 97 5.15 -6.01 -4.72
C ILE A 97 4.58 -6.92 -3.64
N ILE A 98 5.43 -7.60 -2.85
CA ILE A 98 4.98 -8.48 -1.76
C ILE A 98 4.14 -7.70 -0.76
N PHE A 99 4.57 -6.50 -0.37
CA PHE A 99 3.83 -5.66 0.57
C PHE A 99 2.48 -5.21 0.01
N THR A 100 2.40 -4.83 -1.26
CA THR A 100 1.14 -4.54 -1.93
C THR A 100 0.22 -5.77 -1.92
N LEU A 101 0.74 -6.96 -2.20
CA LEU A 101 -0.04 -8.20 -2.15
C LEU A 101 -0.52 -8.53 -0.73
N ILE A 102 0.34 -8.39 0.29
CA ILE A 102 -0.03 -8.60 1.68
C ILE A 102 -1.10 -7.60 2.13
N SER A 103 -1.01 -6.34 1.67
CA SER A 103 -2.01 -5.30 1.96
C SER A 103 -3.39 -5.61 1.39
N HIS A 104 -3.49 -6.46 0.37
CA HIS A 104 -4.78 -6.88 -0.16
C HIS A 104 -5.59 -7.71 0.84
N TRP A 105 -4.94 -8.52 1.68
CA TRP A 105 -5.60 -9.40 2.62
C TRP A 105 -6.51 -8.68 3.64
N PRO A 106 -6.06 -7.62 4.34
CA PRO A 106 -6.94 -6.86 5.23
C PRO A 106 -8.09 -6.16 4.48
N VAL A 107 -7.87 -5.67 3.25
CA VAL A 107 -8.92 -5.08 2.41
C VAL A 107 -10.00 -6.13 2.11
N GLN A 108 -9.60 -7.32 1.67
CA GLN A 108 -10.54 -8.39 1.35
C GLN A 108 -11.28 -8.89 2.59
N LYS A 109 -10.59 -8.98 3.74
CA LYS A 109 -11.20 -9.32 5.04
C LYS A 109 -12.19 -8.25 5.48
N ALA A 110 -11.88 -6.98 5.28
CA ALA A 110 -12.75 -5.86 5.62
C ALA A 110 -14.02 -5.85 4.75
N ILE A 111 -13.89 -6.02 3.43
CA ILE A 111 -15.04 -6.14 2.50
C ILE A 111 -15.95 -7.31 2.88
N ARG A 112 -15.36 -8.45 3.30
CA ARG A 112 -16.12 -9.64 3.70
C ARG A 112 -16.84 -9.44 5.02
N ASN A 113 -16.21 -8.77 5.99
CA ASN A 113 -16.76 -8.55 7.32
C ASN A 113 -17.64 -7.31 7.41
N MET A 114 -17.73 -6.50 6.36
CA MET A 114 -18.57 -5.31 6.36
C MET A 114 -20.05 -5.72 6.33
N ASP A 115 -20.73 -5.46 7.45
CA ASP A 115 -22.16 -5.66 7.59
C ASP A 115 -22.89 -4.53 6.86
N TRP A 116 -23.04 -4.72 5.55
CA TRP A 116 -23.70 -3.83 4.59
C TRP A 116 -25.13 -3.42 5.00
N LEU A 117 -25.77 -4.17 5.91
CA LEU A 117 -27.08 -3.82 6.47
C LEU A 117 -27.02 -2.63 7.44
N THR A 118 -25.90 -2.43 8.14
CA THR A 118 -25.74 -1.28 9.05
C THR A 118 -25.49 0.03 8.28
N ALA A 119 -24.85 -0.04 7.11
CA ALA A 119 -24.60 1.13 6.26
C ALA A 119 -25.89 1.75 5.69
N LEU A 120 -26.98 0.97 5.59
CA LEU A 120 -28.30 1.48 5.17
C LEU A 120 -29.05 2.19 6.32
N ASN A 121 -28.78 1.80 7.57
CA ASN A 121 -29.47 2.31 8.76
C ASN A 121 -28.91 3.65 9.30
N VAL A 122 -27.83 4.19 8.73
CA VAL A 122 -27.28 5.51 9.14
C VAL A 122 -28.09 6.69 8.56
N LYS A 123 -29.24 6.42 7.93
CA LYS A 123 -30.11 7.44 7.32
C LYS A 123 -31.51 7.57 7.93
N GLU A 124 -31.78 6.96 9.08
CA GLU A 124 -32.97 7.30 9.88
C GLU A 124 -32.61 8.16 11.10
#